data_AF-A0A0Q6SKC7-F1
#
_entry.id   AF-A0A0Q6SKC7-F1
#
_cell.length_a   1.000
_cell.length_b   1.000
_cell.length_c   1.000
_cell.angle_alpha   90.00
_cell.angle_beta   90.00
_cell.angle_gamma   90.00
#
_symmetry.space_group_name_H-M   'P 1'
#
loop_
_entity.id
_entity.type
_entity.pdbx_description
1 polymer ?
#
loop_
_entity_poly.entity_id
_entity_poly.type
_entity_poly.pdbx_seq_one_letter_code
_entity_poly.pdbx_strand_id
1 'polypeptide(L)' 'MGKVAIASTDQEHLVPVLLRGATVTEGFRENLFDAANRAGVTPNEFCLLAAAEKLKASGRRFSGLFRPGDVSRLAGEV' A
#
# COMPACT_ATOMS: atom_id res chain seq x y z
N MET A 1 18.50 8.53 38.61
CA MET A 1 18.56 8.49 37.13
C MET A 1 17.65 7.38 36.62
N GLY A 2 16.44 7.71 36.18
CA GLY A 2 15.50 6.74 35.61
C GLY A 2 15.88 6.41 34.17
N LYS A 3 16.00 5.11 33.85
CA LYS A 3 15.99 4.66 32.46
C LYS A 3 14.57 4.90 31.94
N VAL A 4 14.42 5.82 30.98
CA VAL A 4 13.19 5.92 30.19
C VAL A 4 13.14 4.65 29.35
N ALA A 5 12.30 3.70 29.76
CA ALA A 5 11.89 2.63 28.88
C ALA A 5 11.12 3.30 27.74
N ILE A 6 11.70 3.33 26.54
CA ILE A 6 10.93 3.61 25.33
C ILE A 6 9.83 2.55 25.28
N ALA A 7 8.59 2.99 25.44
CA ALA A 7 7.43 2.11 25.32
C ALA A 7 7.59 1.34 24.00
N SER A 8 7.50 0.01 24.06
CA SER A 8 7.47 -0.84 22.88
C SER A 8 6.26 -0.41 22.06
N THR A 9 6.49 0.39 21.02
CA THR A 9 5.47 0.77 20.07
C THR A 9 4.94 -0.52 19.47
N ASP A 10 3.68 -0.82 19.75
CA ASP A 10 2.96 -1.93 19.17
C ASP A 10 3.05 -1.78 17.63
N GLN A 11 4.00 -2.49 17.01
CA GLN A 11 4.26 -2.34 15.58
C GLN A 11 3.10 -3.01 14.85
N GLU A 12 2.24 -2.19 14.23
CA GLU A 12 1.11 -2.66 13.45
C GLU A 12 1.55 -3.76 12.46
N HIS A 13 0.93 -4.94 12.58
CA HIS A 13 1.34 -6.13 11.84
C HIS A 13 1.02 -6.00 10.34
N LEU A 14 1.97 -6.37 9.48
CA LEU A 14 1.72 -6.49 8.05
C LEU A 14 0.81 -7.69 7.79
N VAL A 15 -0.32 -7.46 7.12
CA VAL A 15 -1.28 -8.50 6.73
C VAL A 15 -1.47 -8.50 5.23
N PRO A 16 -1.47 -9.68 4.56
CA PRO A 16 -1.67 -9.74 3.12
C PRO A 16 -3.14 -9.42 2.78
N VAL A 17 -3.34 -8.66 1.71
CA VAL A 17 -4.65 -8.46 1.10
C VAL A 17 -4.69 -9.23 -0.22
N LEU A 18 -5.44 -10.33 -0.28
CA LEU A 18 -5.75 -11.01 -1.54
C LEU A 18 -7.10 -10.51 -2.08
N LEU A 19 -7.07 -9.66 -3.09
CA LEU A 19 -8.28 -9.29 -3.84
C LEU A 19 -8.56 -10.36 -4.90
N ARG A 20 -9.35 -11.38 -4.55
CA ARG A 20 -9.79 -12.41 -5.51
C ARG A 20 -11.05 -11.94 -6.27
N GLY A 21 -11.14 -12.30 -7.54
CA GLY A 21 -12.40 -12.24 -8.31
C GLY A 21 -12.69 -10.95 -9.07
N ALA A 22 -11.72 -10.06 -9.28
CA ALA A 22 -11.92 -8.88 -10.11
C ALA A 22 -11.69 -9.19 -11.59
N THR A 23 -12.77 -9.19 -12.38
CA THR A 23 -12.69 -9.08 -13.84
C THR A 23 -13.07 -7.65 -14.21
N VAL A 24 -12.16 -6.94 -14.87
CA VAL A 24 -12.36 -5.55 -15.29
C VAL A 24 -12.44 -5.46 -16.81
N THR A 25 -12.95 -4.35 -17.32
CA THR A 25 -12.92 -4.08 -18.76
C THR A 25 -11.47 -3.95 -19.25
N GLU A 26 -11.23 -4.31 -20.50
CA GLU A 26 -9.89 -4.23 -21.12
C GLU A 26 -9.31 -2.82 -21.06
N GLY A 27 -10.08 -1.81 -21.50
CA GLY A 27 -9.62 -0.42 -21.45
C GLY A 27 -9.29 0.07 -20.04
N PHE A 28 -10.01 -0.38 -19.01
CA PHE A 28 -9.65 -0.06 -17.63
C PHE A 28 -8.31 -0.70 -17.25
N ARG A 29 -8.11 -1.98 -17.58
CA ARG A 29 -6.85 -2.68 -17.32
C ARG A 29 -5.67 -1.96 -17.99
N GLU A 30 -5.79 -1.56 -19.24
CA GLU A 30 -4.72 -0.85 -19.96
C GLU A 30 -4.37 0.48 -19.29
N ASN A 31 -5.39 1.29 -18.97
CA ASN A 31 -5.19 2.58 -18.31
C ASN A 31 -4.60 2.43 -16.90
N LEU A 32 -5.03 1.40 -16.14
CA LEU A 32 -4.46 1.09 -14.83
C LEU A 32 -2.97 0.75 -14.94
N PHE A 33 -2.59 -0.08 -15.91
CA PHE A 33 -1.21 -0.50 -16.10
C PHE A 33 -0.33 0.66 -16.56
N ASP A 34 -0.80 1.48 -17.50
CA ASP A 34 -0.08 2.69 -17.94
C ASP A 34 0.10 3.68 -16.78
N ALA A 35 -0.95 3.94 -16.00
CA ALA A 35 -0.86 4.83 -14.83
C ALA A 35 0.11 4.30 -13.76
N ALA A 36 0.07 3.00 -13.47
CA ALA A 36 0.98 2.36 -12.52
C ALA A 36 2.45 2.47 -13.01
N ASN A 37 2.70 2.17 -14.28
CA ASN A 37 4.03 2.28 -14.89
C ASN A 37 4.57 3.72 -14.82
N ARG A 38 3.76 4.73 -15.16
CA ARG A 38 4.16 6.15 -15.07
C ARG A 38 4.46 6.59 -13.65
N ALA A 39 3.78 6.02 -12.67
CA ALA A 39 4.01 6.26 -11.26
C ALA A 39 5.20 5.44 -10.69
N GLY A 40 5.80 4.54 -11.49
CA GLY A 40 6.91 3.69 -11.05
C GLY A 40 6.50 2.66 -10.00
N VAL A 41 5.25 2.20 -10.02
CA VAL A 41 4.71 1.21 -9.06
C VAL A 41 3.98 0.09 -9.79
N THR A 42 3.77 -1.04 -9.10
CA THR A 42 2.96 -2.14 -9.62
C THR A 42 1.46 -1.76 -9.63
N PRO A 43 0.62 -2.37 -10.49
CA PRO A 43 -0.82 -2.13 -10.48
C PRO A 43 -1.49 -2.40 -9.13
N ASN A 44 -0.97 -3.38 -8.37
CA ASN A 44 -1.48 -3.67 -7.03
C ASN A 44 -1.21 -2.52 -6.06
N GLU A 45 0.02 -1.99 -6.05
CA GLU A 45 0.38 -0.83 -5.24
C GLU A 45 -0.41 0.41 -5.62
N PHE A 46 -0.59 0.64 -6.93
CA PHE A 46 -1.42 1.73 -7.44
C PHE A 46 -2.85 1.66 -6.86
N CYS A 47 -3.46 0.47 -6.89
CA CYS A 47 -4.78 0.24 -6.29
C CYS A 47 -4.80 0.48 -4.78
N LEU A 48 -3.77 0.03 -4.05
CA LEU A 48 -3.67 0.21 -2.60
C LEU A 48 -3.49 1.68 -2.22
N LEU A 49 -2.68 2.43 -2.97
CA LEU A 49 -2.49 3.88 -2.78
C LEU A 49 -3.80 4.63 -3.02
N ALA A 50 -4.47 4.36 -4.14
CA ALA A 50 -5.76 4.97 -4.45
C ALA A 50 -6.83 4.62 -3.39
N ALA A 51 -6.83 3.39 -2.86
CA ALA A 51 -7.71 2.99 -1.77
C ALA A 51 -7.38 3.75 -0.47
N ALA A 52 -6.10 3.88 -0.12
CA ALA A 52 -5.65 4.61 1.06
C ALA A 52 -6.05 6.09 1.01
N GLU A 53 -5.92 6.74 -0.14
CA GLU A 53 -6.38 8.11 -0.37
C GLU A 53 -7.88 8.24 -0.13
N LYS A 54 -8.69 7.34 -0.70
CA LYS A 54 -10.15 7.32 -0.48
C LYS A 54 -10.51 7.10 0.99
N LEU A 55 -9.82 6.19 1.69
CA LEU A 55 -10.07 5.92 3.10
C LEU A 55 -9.73 7.13 3.98
N LYS A 56 -8.60 7.80 3.71
CA LYS A 56 -8.23 9.06 4.38
C LYS A 56 -9.28 10.15 4.13
N ALA A 57 -9.73 10.32 2.89
CA ALA A 57 -10.77 11.30 2.54
C ALA A 57 -12.10 11.02 3.26
N SER A 58 -12.40 9.74 3.56
CA SER A 58 -13.57 9.34 4.36
C SER A 58 -13.39 9.45 5.89
N GLY A 59 -12.25 9.97 6.36
CA GLY A 59 -11.96 10.17 7.79
C GLY A 59 -11.40 8.95 8.52
N ARG A 60 -11.01 7.88 7.81
CA ARG A 60 -10.36 6.72 8.45
C ARG A 60 -8.90 7.03 8.81
N ARG A 61 -8.44 6.44 9.92
CA ARG A 61 -7.06 6.55 10.40
C ARG A 61 -6.40 5.18 10.45
N PHE A 62 -5.14 5.14 10.02
CA PHE A 62 -4.25 3.97 10.06
C PHE A 62 -2.80 4.49 10.11
N SER A 63 -1.86 3.73 10.67
CA SER A 63 -0.50 4.24 10.93
C SER A 63 0.33 4.46 9.66
N GLY A 64 -0.02 3.76 8.58
CA GLY A 64 0.62 3.85 7.28
C GLY A 64 0.07 2.76 6.34
N LEU A 65 0.32 2.89 5.04
CA LEU A 65 -0.07 1.87 4.07
C LEU A 65 1.04 0.82 3.89
N PHE A 66 2.28 1.28 3.85
CA PHE A 66 3.50 0.50 3.65
C PHE A 66 4.56 0.97 4.64
N ARG A 67 5.51 0.10 4.97
CA ARG A 67 6.74 0.45 5.70
C ARG A 67 7.82 0.94 4.70
N PRO A 68 8.79 1.74 5.15
CA PRO A 68 9.95 2.08 4.32
C PRO A 68 10.62 0.81 3.77
N GLY A 69 10.78 0.74 2.43
CA GLY A 69 11.37 -0.41 1.73
C GLY A 69 10.37 -1.47 1.22
N ASP A 70 9.10 -1.42 1.63
CA ASP A 70 8.09 -2.39 1.13
C ASP A 70 7.84 -2.23 -0.37
N VAL A 71 7.86 -0.99 -0.88
CA VAL A 71 7.60 -0.69 -2.30
C VAL A 71 8.69 -1.27 -3.22
N SER A 72 9.97 -1.12 -2.86
CA SER A 72 11.09 -1.73 -3.60
C SER A 72 11.02 -3.27 -3.57
N ARG A 73 10.60 -3.85 -2.44
CA ARG A 73 10.47 -5.30 -2.28
C ARG A 73 9.34 -5.89 -3.13
N LEU A 74 8.25 -5.16 -3.33
CA LEU A 74 7.11 -5.57 -4.15
C LEU A 74 7.39 -5.44 -5.66
N ALA A 75 8.24 -4.48 -6.05
CA ALA A 75 8.67 -4.29 -7.44
C ALA A 75 9.68 -5.34 -7.94
N GLY A 76 10.18 -6.23 -7.06
CA GLY A 76 11.07 -7.33 -7.45
C GLY A 76 12.56 -6.97 -7.52
N GLU A 77 12.96 -5.83 -6.97
CA GLU A 77 14.39 -5.52 -6.78
C GLU A 77 14.93 -6.26 -5.54
N VAL A 78 15.90 -7.15 -5.77
CA VAL A 78 16.78 -7.77 -4.77
C VAL A 78 18.06 -6.97 -4.59
#